data_AF-A0A6V7LBF6-F1
#
_entry.id   AF-A0A6V7LBF6-F1
#
_cell.length_a   1.000
_cell.length_b   1.000
_cell.length_c   1.000
_cell.angle_alpha   90.00
_cell.angle_beta   90.00
_cell.angle_gamma   90.00
#
_symmetry.space_group_name_H-M   'P 1'
#
loop_
_entity.id
_entity.type
_entity.pdbx_description
1 polymer ?
#
loop_
_entity_poly.entity_id
_entity_poly.type
_entity_poly.pdbx_seq_one_letter_code
_entity_poly.pdbx_strand_id
1 'polypeptide(L)'
;SYVHICGRKDPNLNECVKNSVEALREKLKTGLKEFNAPPVEPLDIPGDLVIADTEDFKAKTKNVKVYGISDFQIRSLNLDLQRETLDLELFIKKMKLEGDYDISAKIIVPINLVGPISIDS
;
A
#
# COMPACT_ATOMS: atom_id res chain seq x y z
N SER A 1 -22.94 9.92 -8.98
CA SER A 1 -22.49 8.61 -8.46
C SER A 1 -21.00 8.51 -8.71
N TYR A 2 -20.19 8.08 -7.73
CA TYR A 2 -18.73 7.88 -7.89
C TYR A 2 -18.36 6.40 -8.02
N VAL A 3 -19.28 5.49 -7.71
CA VAL A 3 -19.22 4.08 -8.13
C VAL A 3 -20.06 3.93 -9.38
N HIS A 4 -19.45 3.45 -10.47
CA HIS A 4 -20.19 3.05 -11.66
C HIS A 4 -20.62 1.58 -11.53
N ILE A 5 -21.91 1.33 -11.75
CA ILE A 5 -22.49 -0.01 -11.65
C ILE A 5 -22.19 -0.76 -12.94
N CYS A 6 -21.53 -1.91 -12.82
CA CYS A 6 -21.22 -2.79 -13.94
C CYS A 6 -22.13 -4.01 -13.94
N GLY A 7 -22.77 -4.28 -15.08
CA GLY A 7 -23.68 -5.41 -15.23
C GLY A 7 -22.90 -6.73 -15.31
N ARG A 8 -23.28 -7.74 -14.53
CA ARG A 8 -22.61 -9.06 -14.55
C ARG A 8 -22.61 -9.78 -15.91
N LYS A 9 -23.51 -9.38 -16.83
CA LYS A 9 -23.62 -9.92 -18.19
C LYS A 9 -22.98 -9.01 -19.24
N ASP A 10 -22.30 -7.95 -18.82
CA ASP A 10 -21.59 -7.04 -19.72
C ASP A 10 -20.43 -7.79 -20.38
N PRO A 11 -20.36 -7.87 -21.73
CA PRO A 11 -19.23 -8.48 -22.40
C PRO A 11 -17.89 -7.76 -22.13
N ASN A 12 -17.93 -6.49 -21.72
CA ASN A 12 -16.76 -5.66 -21.39
C ASN A 12 -16.64 -5.40 -19.88
N LEU A 13 -17.07 -6.36 -19.05
CA LEU A 13 -17.13 -6.23 -17.60
C LEU A 13 -15.80 -5.74 -16.98
N ASN A 14 -14.66 -6.29 -17.41
CA ASN A 14 -13.34 -5.87 -16.89
C ASN A 14 -13.07 -4.38 -17.14
N GLU A 15 -13.42 -3.87 -18.32
CA GLU A 15 -13.24 -2.46 -18.67
C GLU A 15 -14.19 -1.57 -17.86
N CYS A 16 -15.46 -1.99 -17.72
CA CYS A 16 -16.42 -1.28 -16.88
C CYS A 16 -15.91 -1.17 -15.43
N VAL A 17 -15.45 -2.28 -14.84
CA VAL A 17 -14.94 -2.31 -13.47
C VAL A 17 -13.69 -1.46 -13.34
N LYS A 18 -12.77 -1.52 -14.30
CA LYS A 18 -11.59 -0.64 -14.34
C LYS A 18 -11.98 0.83 -14.32
N ASN A 19 -12.92 1.24 -15.17
CA ASN A 19 -13.42 2.62 -15.21
C ASN A 19 -14.11 3.03 -13.91
N SER A 20 -14.83 2.09 -13.26
CA SER A 20 -15.42 2.31 -11.94
C SER A 20 -14.36 2.54 -10.87
N VAL A 21 -13.28 1.75 -10.85
CA VAL A 21 -12.15 1.94 -9.93
C VAL A 21 -11.42 3.26 -10.18
N GLU A 22 -11.21 3.66 -11.43
CA GLU A 22 -10.62 4.95 -11.77
C GLU A 22 -11.48 6.13 -11.30
N ALA A 23 -12.80 6.05 -11.48
CA ALA A 23 -13.74 7.07 -10.99
C ALA A 23 -13.76 7.19 -9.45
N LEU A 24 -13.36 6.12 -8.75
CA LEU A 24 -13.27 6.10 -7.29
C LEU A 24 -12.00 6.80 -6.75
N ARG A 25 -10.99 7.03 -7.57
CA ARG A 25 -9.66 7.53 -7.14
C ARG A 25 -9.72 8.71 -6.18
N GLU A 26 -10.45 9.76 -6.55
CA GLU A 26 -10.57 10.96 -5.71
C GLU A 26 -11.26 10.68 -4.36
N LYS A 27 -12.21 9.75 -4.34
CA LYS A 27 -12.90 9.33 -3.12
C LYS A 27 -12.03 8.43 -2.25
N LEU A 28 -11.28 7.51 -2.84
CA LEU A 28 -10.32 6.69 -2.11
C LEU A 28 -9.27 7.57 -1.43
N LYS A 29 -8.81 8.63 -2.11
CA LYS A 29 -7.86 9.61 -1.54
C LYS A 29 -8.37 10.23 -0.23
N THR A 30 -9.65 10.59 -0.16
CA THR A 30 -10.26 11.23 1.02
C THR A 30 -10.96 10.26 1.99
N GLY A 31 -11.09 8.99 1.61
CA GLY A 31 -11.90 8.00 2.31
C GLY A 31 -13.39 8.07 1.94
N LEU A 32 -14.12 7.00 2.27
CA LEU A 32 -15.56 6.86 2.04
C LEU A 32 -16.26 6.58 3.38
N LYS A 33 -16.84 7.64 3.96
CA LYS A 33 -17.45 7.60 5.29
C LYS A 33 -18.62 6.62 5.37
N GLU A 34 -19.43 6.57 4.31
CA GLU A 34 -20.60 5.69 4.21
C GLU A 34 -20.23 4.20 4.22
N PHE A 35 -18.98 3.86 3.92
CA PHE A 35 -18.45 2.49 3.95
C PHE A 35 -17.43 2.25 5.07
N ASN A 36 -17.23 3.23 5.96
CA ASN A 36 -16.15 3.23 6.96
C ASN A 36 -14.76 2.96 6.35
N ALA A 37 -14.57 3.34 5.08
CA ALA A 37 -13.29 3.18 4.41
C ALA A 37 -12.41 4.40 4.70
N PRO A 38 -11.21 4.22 5.31
CA PRO A 38 -10.30 5.32 5.59
C PRO A 38 -9.72 5.90 4.29
N PRO A 39 -9.15 7.12 4.34
CA PRO A 39 -8.37 7.65 3.23
C PRO A 39 -7.16 6.74 2.93
N VAL A 40 -6.77 6.70 1.65
CA VAL A 40 -5.52 6.03 1.21
C VAL A 40 -4.35 7.01 1.06
N GLU A 41 -4.55 8.29 1.40
CA GLU A 41 -3.55 9.35 1.25
C GLU A 41 -3.62 10.39 2.40
N PRO A 42 -2.77 10.30 3.43
CA PRO A 42 -1.95 9.13 3.74
C PRO A 42 -2.82 7.93 4.11
N LEU A 43 -2.33 6.73 3.80
CA LEU A 43 -2.83 5.49 4.39
C LEU A 43 -2.15 5.29 5.74
N ASP A 44 -2.93 5.41 6.82
CA ASP A 44 -2.47 5.05 8.16
C ASP A 44 -2.51 3.52 8.31
N ILE A 45 -1.37 2.90 8.63
CA ILE A 45 -1.31 1.47 8.93
C ILE A 45 -1.53 1.29 10.43
N PRO A 46 -2.61 0.62 10.85
CA PRO A 46 -2.90 0.44 12.26
C PRO A 46 -1.94 -0.56 12.90
N GLY A 47 -1.50 -0.26 14.11
CA GLY A 47 -0.65 -1.13 14.92
C GLY A 47 0.85 -1.01 14.63
N ASP A 48 1.61 -1.93 15.22
CA ASP A 48 3.05 -2.03 15.04
C ASP A 48 3.36 -2.95 13.84
N LEU A 49 4.18 -2.50 12.90
CA LEU A 49 4.77 -3.34 11.87
C LEU A 49 6.09 -3.90 12.38
N VAL A 50 6.14 -5.21 12.56
CA VAL A 50 7.37 -5.92 12.95
C VAL A 50 8.25 -6.09 11.71
N ILE A 51 9.43 -5.49 11.74
CA ILE A 51 10.45 -5.60 10.69
C ILE A 51 11.36 -6.79 10.99
N ALA A 52 11.74 -6.95 12.26
CA ALA A 52 12.52 -8.08 12.75
C ALA A 52 12.17 -8.35 14.23
N ASP A 53 12.12 -9.62 14.60
CA ASP A 53 11.94 -10.04 15.99
C ASP A 53 12.80 -11.28 16.26
N THR A 54 14.03 -11.04 16.71
CA THR A 54 15.00 -12.07 17.07
C THR A 54 15.49 -11.82 18.50
N GLU A 55 16.23 -12.78 19.08
CA GLU A 55 16.77 -12.64 20.44
C GLU A 55 17.71 -11.44 20.57
N ASP A 56 18.61 -11.26 19.61
CA ASP A 56 19.65 -10.23 19.66
C ASP A 56 19.27 -8.94 18.89
N PHE A 57 18.18 -8.95 18.13
CA PHE A 57 17.73 -7.80 17.34
C PHE A 57 16.22 -7.78 17.18
N LYS A 58 15.60 -6.68 17.63
CA LYS A 58 14.18 -6.38 17.46
C LYS A 58 14.06 -5.04 16.76
N ALA A 59 13.27 -4.99 15.71
CA ALA A 59 12.95 -3.77 14.99
C ALA A 59 11.46 -3.79 14.64
N LYS A 60 10.76 -2.75 15.09
CA LYS A 60 9.40 -2.49 14.69
C LYS A 60 9.24 -1.04 14.30
N THR A 61 8.23 -0.75 13.50
CA THR A 61 7.82 0.61 13.19
C THR A 61 6.36 0.80 13.57
N LYS A 62 6.03 1.98 14.09
CA LYS A 62 4.70 2.36 14.56
C LYS A 62 4.32 3.72 13.95
N ASN A 63 3.04 4.09 14.06
CA ASN A 63 2.50 5.33 13.51
C ASN A 63 2.81 5.47 12.00
N VAL A 64 2.71 4.34 11.28
CA VAL A 64 3.13 4.25 9.89
C VAL A 64 2.11 4.93 8.99
N LYS A 65 2.61 5.82 8.13
CA LYS A 65 1.86 6.54 7.10
C LYS A 65 2.47 6.26 5.75
N VAL A 66 1.64 5.81 4.81
CA VAL A 66 2.05 5.58 3.42
C VAL A 66 1.43 6.63 2.52
N TYR A 67 2.25 7.25 1.69
CA TYR A 67 1.88 8.31 0.77
C TYR A 67 2.14 7.89 -0.68
N GLY A 68 1.41 8.48 -1.61
CA GLY A 68 1.52 8.28 -3.06
C GLY A 68 0.71 7.10 -3.60
N ILE A 69 0.00 6.35 -2.75
CA ILE A 69 -0.83 5.21 -3.18
C ILE A 69 -1.97 5.69 -4.08
N SER A 70 -2.51 6.89 -3.83
CA SER A 70 -3.61 7.45 -4.61
C SER A 70 -3.27 7.70 -6.08
N ASP A 71 -1.97 7.75 -6.44
CA ASP A 71 -1.46 7.92 -7.80
C ASP A 71 -1.19 6.58 -8.52
N PHE A 72 -1.91 5.51 -8.15
CA PHE A 72 -1.80 4.20 -8.79
C PHE A 72 -2.12 4.24 -10.29
N GLN A 73 -1.55 3.35 -11.07
CA GLN A 73 -1.92 3.10 -12.47
C GLN A 73 -2.36 1.65 -12.61
N ILE A 74 -3.57 1.40 -13.10
CA ILE A 74 -4.05 0.04 -13.33
C ILE A 74 -3.35 -0.55 -14.56
N ARG A 75 -2.43 -1.50 -14.34
CA ARG A 75 -1.72 -2.24 -15.39
C ARG A 75 -2.61 -3.32 -15.98
N SER A 76 -3.23 -4.13 -15.11
CA SER A 76 -4.17 -5.16 -15.50
C SER A 76 -5.29 -5.28 -14.46
N LEU A 77 -6.48 -5.66 -14.94
CA LEU A 77 -7.64 -5.97 -14.12
C LEU A 77 -8.36 -7.16 -14.75
N ASN A 78 -8.50 -8.25 -14.00
CA ASN A 78 -9.20 -9.43 -14.42
C ASN A 78 -10.23 -9.85 -13.36
N LEU A 79 -11.51 -9.78 -13.71
CA LEU A 79 -12.59 -10.24 -12.85
C LEU A 79 -13.08 -11.61 -13.33
N ASP A 80 -12.95 -12.62 -12.48
CA ASP A 80 -13.52 -13.95 -12.69
C ASP A 80 -14.74 -14.12 -11.78
N LEU A 81 -15.93 -14.00 -12.35
CA LEU A 81 -17.19 -14.16 -11.62
C LEU A 81 -17.48 -15.61 -11.20
N GLN A 82 -16.86 -16.61 -11.83
CA GLN A 82 -17.05 -18.02 -11.45
C GLN A 82 -16.18 -18.39 -10.24
N ARG A 83 -14.96 -17.84 -10.20
CA ARG A 83 -14.03 -18.03 -9.09
C ARG A 83 -14.18 -17.01 -7.98
N GLU A 84 -14.97 -15.96 -8.20
CA GLU A 84 -15.14 -14.82 -7.29
C GLU A 84 -13.82 -14.09 -7.00
N THR A 85 -12.93 -14.03 -7.99
CA THR A 85 -11.61 -13.39 -7.86
C THR A 85 -11.53 -12.11 -8.69
N LEU A 86 -10.91 -11.09 -8.11
CA LEU A 86 -10.50 -9.87 -8.80
C LEU A 86 -8.97 -9.79 -8.73
N ASP A 87 -8.31 -10.04 -9.85
CA ASP A 87 -6.87 -9.84 -9.98
C ASP A 87 -6.62 -8.40 -10.44
N LEU A 88 -5.88 -7.65 -9.63
CA LEU A 88 -5.59 -6.24 -9.89
C LEU A 88 -4.08 -6.01 -9.80
N GLU A 89 -3.50 -5.53 -10.90
CA GLU A 89 -2.10 -5.14 -10.95
C GLU A 89 -1.99 -3.61 -10.99
N LEU A 90 -1.38 -3.05 -9.95
CA LEU A 90 -1.21 -1.61 -9.80
C LEU A 90 0.26 -1.23 -9.91
N PHE A 91 0.53 -0.12 -10.58
CA PHE A 91 1.83 0.52 -10.60
C PHE A 91 1.77 1.87 -9.88
N ILE A 92 2.58 2.07 -8.86
CA ILE A 92 2.68 3.33 -8.10
C ILE A 92 4.05 3.92 -8.37
N LYS A 93 4.09 5.10 -9.01
CA LYS A 93 5.36 5.70 -9.49
C LYS A 93 6.26 6.19 -8.35
N LYS A 94 5.67 6.76 -7.31
CA LYS A 94 6.38 7.28 -6.14
C LYS A 94 5.57 6.92 -4.91
N MET A 95 6.23 6.28 -3.96
CA MET A 95 5.66 5.94 -2.67
C MET A 95 6.60 6.45 -1.59
N LYS A 96 6.05 7.02 -0.52
CA LYS A 96 6.80 7.44 0.66
C LYS A 96 6.20 6.78 1.88
N LEU A 97 7.04 6.24 2.75
CA LEU A 97 6.64 5.72 4.04
C LEU A 97 7.26 6.61 5.12
N GLU A 98 6.42 7.06 6.06
CA GLU A 98 6.84 7.72 7.30
C GLU A 98 6.39 6.86 8.47
N GLY A 99 7.18 6.81 9.53
CA GLY A 99 6.85 6.05 10.73
C GLY A 99 7.93 6.23 11.78
N ASP A 100 7.55 5.98 13.04
CA ASP A 100 8.49 5.96 14.15
C ASP A 100 9.14 4.59 14.22
N TYR A 101 10.46 4.53 14.39
CA TYR A 101 11.17 3.27 14.57
C TYR A 101 11.36 2.97 16.07
N ASP A 102 11.31 1.69 16.41
CA ASP A 102 11.66 1.15 17.72
C ASP A 102 12.60 -0.04 17.47
N ILE A 103 13.89 0.20 17.71
CA ILE A 103 14.96 -0.75 17.44
C ILE A 103 15.70 -1.05 18.74
N SER A 104 15.78 -2.32 19.09
CA SER A 104 16.54 -2.84 20.22
C SER A 104 17.53 -3.88 19.71
N ALA A 105 18.81 -3.69 20.00
CA ALA A 105 19.88 -4.60 19.58
C ALA A 105 20.78 -4.96 20.77
N LYS A 106 21.17 -6.23 20.85
CA LYS A 106 22.14 -6.75 21.81
C LYS A 106 23.47 -6.98 21.09
N ILE A 107 24.44 -6.12 21.37
CA ILE A 107 25.77 -6.20 20.77
C ILE A 107 26.73 -6.84 21.79
N ILE A 108 27.21 -8.05 21.51
CA ILE A 108 28.09 -8.81 22.41
C ILE A 108 29.57 -8.71 21.98
N VAL A 109 29.88 -8.14 20.80
CA VAL A 109 31.25 -8.01 20.25
C VAL A 109 31.51 -6.62 19.64
N PRO A 110 32.74 -6.07 19.74
CA PRO A 110 33.06 -4.74 19.20
C PRO A 110 33.11 -4.72 17.68
N ILE A 111 32.42 -3.75 17.07
CA ILE A 111 32.43 -3.47 15.62
C ILE A 111 33.40 -2.31 15.37
N ASN A 112 34.44 -2.54 14.58
CA ASN A 112 35.41 -1.53 14.15
C ASN A 112 35.40 -1.45 12.61
N LEU A 113 35.00 -0.31 12.03
CA LEU A 113 34.94 -0.09 10.59
C LEU A 113 35.57 1.26 10.21
N VAL A 114 36.46 1.26 9.22
CA VAL A 114 37.04 2.46 8.60
C VAL A 114 37.01 2.27 7.08
N GLY A 115 36.38 3.18 6.36
CA GLY A 115 36.33 3.15 4.90
C GLY A 115 35.54 4.32 4.30
N PRO A 116 35.79 4.67 3.03
CA PRO A 116 35.01 5.68 2.33
C PRO A 116 33.61 5.14 1.99
N ILE A 117 32.60 6.01 2.05
CA ILE A 117 31.23 5.70 1.65
C ILE A 117 30.77 6.66 0.55
N SER A 118 30.16 6.12 -0.50
CA SER A 118 29.47 6.88 -1.55
C SER A 118 28.17 6.16 -1.88
N ILE A 119 27.06 6.89 -1.95
CA ILE A 119 25.73 6.38 -2.31
C ILE A 119 25.20 7.26 -3.43
N ASP A 120 24.98 6.66 -4.60
CA ASP A 120 24.28 7.27 -5.74
C ASP A 120 22.92 6.57 -5.95
N SER A 121 21.93 7.33 -6.41
CA SER A 121 20.53 6.90 -6.57
C SER A 121 20.28 6.01 -7.80
#